data_AF-A0A6P1BMQ0-F1
#
_entry.id   AF-A0A6P1BMQ0-F1
#
_cell.length_a   1.000
_cell.length_b   1.000
_cell.length_c   1.000
_cell.angle_alpha   90.00
_cell.angle_beta   90.00
_cell.angle_gamma   90.00
#
_symmetry.space_group_name_H-M   'P 1'
#
loop_
_entity.id
_entity.type
_entity.pdbx_description
1 polymer ?
#
loop_
_entity_poly.entity_id
_entity_poly.type
_entity_poly.pdbx_seq_one_letter_code
_entity_poly.pdbx_strand_id
1 'polypeptide(L)'
;MACAGTRGSACGRGGKQQACRGKGRESARDRSSVFDVGCGAAKMMVQNSMTKAIEASFDPVHHAQVCFRGILRAFSNPGEIVAVPPISHAVRPMCQSMLSAALCLLDGEVSAWLDPSFMTKDVEEFLRLRTGVSVSSHPRDVDFALIGNASNMPDLQQFRAGTLLEPNRSATLLIQLPSLVGGVPILLCGPGIKTTISVSPAGLPSWFWSTWEVNATCFPAGVDVLLVDGENIVGLPRSVRRSSPCS
;
A
#
# COMPACT_ATOMS: atom_id res chain seq x y z
N MET A 1 14.37 -29.92 50.00
CA MET A 1 15.70 -29.96 49.35
C MET A 1 15.84 -28.67 48.55
N ALA A 2 16.32 -27.54 49.12
CA ALA A 2 17.72 -27.16 49.42
C ALA A 2 18.58 -27.17 48.13
N CYS A 3 19.27 -26.13 47.66
CA CYS A 3 20.05 -25.03 48.27
C CYS A 3 20.05 -23.78 47.34
N ALA A 4 19.99 -22.52 47.84
CA ALA A 4 21.10 -21.62 48.22
C ALA A 4 22.19 -21.47 47.13
N GLY A 5 22.65 -20.31 46.65
CA GLY A 5 22.61 -18.91 47.10
C GLY A 5 24.06 -18.37 47.10
N THR A 6 24.35 -17.22 46.48
CA THR A 6 25.48 -16.35 46.88
C THR A 6 25.39 -14.94 46.26
N ARG A 7 25.53 -13.93 47.15
CA ARG A 7 25.83 -12.51 46.88
C ARG A 7 27.27 -12.22 47.31
N GLY A 8 27.87 -11.17 46.73
CA GLY A 8 29.07 -10.45 47.19
C GLY A 8 29.62 -9.65 46.00
N SER A 9 29.61 -8.30 45.90
CA SER A 9 30.00 -7.16 46.75
C SER A 9 31.49 -6.77 46.68
N ALA A 10 31.72 -5.45 46.73
CA ALA A 10 32.96 -4.64 46.78
C ALA A 10 33.53 -4.16 45.41
N CYS A 11 33.82 -2.88 45.10
CA CYS A 11 34.21 -1.62 45.80
C CYS A 11 35.65 -1.20 45.42
N GLY A 12 35.83 0.06 45.02
CA GLY A 12 37.12 0.76 44.79
C GLY A 12 36.94 1.91 43.78
N ARG A 13 36.66 3.17 44.16
CA ARG A 13 37.46 4.26 44.78
C ARG A 13 38.62 4.83 43.94
N GLY A 14 38.54 6.15 43.69
CA GLY A 14 39.66 7.10 43.53
C GLY A 14 39.86 7.61 42.08
N GLY A 15 40.00 8.90 41.77
CA GLY A 15 40.03 10.13 42.56
C GLY A 15 40.42 11.35 41.69
N LYS A 16 39.92 12.52 42.13
CA LYS A 16 40.48 13.91 42.09
C LYS A 16 40.92 14.56 40.75
N GLN A 17 40.23 15.65 40.37
CA GLN A 17 40.62 17.08 40.49
C GLN A 17 41.62 17.57 39.43
N GLN A 18 41.23 18.58 38.62
CA GLN A 18 41.86 19.90 38.69
C GLN A 18 41.06 20.97 37.93
N ALA A 19 40.95 22.14 38.57
CA ALA A 19 40.37 23.36 38.05
C ALA A 19 41.46 24.22 37.39
N CYS A 20 41.11 24.95 36.32
CA CYS A 20 41.82 26.16 35.92
C CYS A 20 40.79 27.28 35.68
N ARG A 21 40.86 28.29 36.56
CA ARG A 21 40.22 29.60 36.42
C ARG A 21 41.04 30.46 35.45
N GLY A 22 40.36 31.17 34.56
CA GLY A 22 40.89 32.32 33.83
C GLY A 22 39.79 33.36 33.68
N LYS A 23 39.94 34.49 34.40
CA LYS A 23 39.08 35.68 34.31
C LYS A 23 39.50 36.53 33.11
N GLY A 24 38.52 37.09 32.39
CA GLY A 24 38.69 38.23 31.49
C GLY A 24 37.36 38.97 31.37
N ARG A 25 37.33 40.22 31.82
CA ARG A 25 36.18 41.15 31.80
C ARG A 25 36.19 41.94 30.48
N GLU A 26 35.01 42.23 29.93
CA GLU A 26 34.55 43.51 29.33
C GLU A 26 33.19 43.23 28.66
N SER A 27 32.07 43.80 29.12
CA SER A 27 31.60 45.20 29.02
C SER A 27 30.71 45.44 27.79
N ALA A 28 29.44 45.69 28.11
CA ALA A 28 28.49 46.61 27.47
C ALA A 28 27.78 46.21 26.14
N ARG A 29 26.44 46.16 26.28
CA ARG A 29 25.38 46.74 25.42
C ARG A 29 25.48 46.50 23.91
N ASP A 30 24.48 45.85 23.31
CA ASP A 30 23.41 46.58 22.62
C ASP A 30 22.22 45.68 22.26
N ARG A 31 21.07 46.31 22.09
CA ARG A 31 19.77 45.79 21.72
C ARG A 31 19.77 45.29 20.27
N SER A 32 19.08 44.18 20.01
CA SER A 32 17.93 44.16 19.09
C SER A 32 17.48 42.73 18.82
N SER A 33 16.21 42.49 19.13
CA SER A 33 15.42 41.41 18.58
C SER A 33 15.37 41.54 17.06
N VAL A 34 15.87 40.54 16.34
CA VAL A 34 15.45 40.27 14.97
C VAL A 34 14.86 38.87 14.97
N PHE A 35 13.53 38.86 14.97
CA PHE A 35 12.71 37.72 14.58
C PHE A 35 13.10 37.33 13.14
N ASP A 36 13.72 36.17 12.95
CA ASP A 36 13.86 35.56 11.63
C ASP A 36 12.54 34.88 11.25
N VAL A 37 11.56 35.71 10.87
CA VAL A 37 10.33 35.29 10.19
C VAL A 37 10.58 35.49 8.70
N GLY A 38 11.28 34.54 8.08
CA GLY A 38 11.80 34.78 6.73
C GLY A 38 12.10 33.54 5.87
N CYS A 39 11.61 32.34 6.21
CA CYS A 39 11.83 31.16 5.34
C CYS A 39 10.55 30.35 5.03
N GLY A 40 9.41 30.67 5.64
CA GLY A 40 8.15 29.94 5.45
C GLY A 40 7.40 30.29 4.17
N ALA A 41 7.31 31.57 3.81
CA ALA A 41 6.45 32.03 2.72
C ALA A 41 7.00 31.69 1.32
N ALA A 42 8.33 31.72 1.13
CA ALA A 42 8.95 31.38 -0.15
C ALA A 42 8.83 29.88 -0.46
N LYS A 43 8.93 29.00 0.56
CA LYS A 43 8.66 27.56 0.41
C LYS A 43 7.19 27.31 0.07
N MET A 44 6.26 28.04 0.71
CA MET A 44 4.83 27.91 0.46
C MET A 44 4.40 28.44 -0.91
N MET A 45 4.99 29.53 -1.42
CA MET A 45 4.65 30.10 -2.74
C MET A 45 5.20 29.29 -3.92
N VAL A 46 6.38 28.67 -3.78
CA VAL A 46 6.94 27.79 -4.82
C VAL A 46 6.20 26.44 -4.86
N GLN A 47 5.84 25.88 -3.71
CA GLN A 47 5.02 24.65 -3.63
C GLN A 47 3.63 24.86 -4.27
N ASN A 48 3.02 26.03 -4.06
CA ASN A 48 1.65 26.34 -4.50
C ASN A 48 1.56 26.72 -6.00
N SER A 49 2.68 27.14 -6.60
CA SER A 49 2.76 27.47 -8.03
C SER A 49 2.98 26.23 -8.90
N MET A 50 3.67 25.20 -8.39
CA MET A 50 3.86 23.93 -9.09
C MET A 50 2.59 23.06 -9.05
N THR A 51 1.85 23.04 -7.94
CA THR A 51 0.55 22.35 -7.86
C THR A 51 -0.48 22.96 -8.80
N LYS A 52 -0.54 24.29 -8.92
CA LYS A 52 -1.51 24.98 -9.79
C LYS A 52 -1.28 24.79 -11.30
N ALA A 53 -0.02 24.66 -11.73
CA ALA A 53 0.30 24.54 -13.15
C ALA A 53 0.09 23.11 -13.70
N ILE A 54 0.07 22.09 -12.84
CA ILE A 54 -0.01 20.68 -13.22
C ILE A 54 -1.45 20.14 -13.21
N GLU A 55 -2.36 20.77 -12.45
CA GLU A 55 -3.80 20.46 -12.48
C GLU A 55 -4.47 20.72 -13.83
N ALA A 56 -3.89 21.56 -14.70
CA ALA A 56 -4.51 21.96 -15.97
C ALA A 56 -4.57 20.84 -17.05
N SER A 57 -3.83 19.74 -16.89
CA SER A 57 -3.79 18.63 -17.87
C SER A 57 -4.30 17.29 -17.33
N PHE A 58 -4.61 17.19 -16.04
CA PHE A 58 -5.20 15.98 -15.46
C PHE A 58 -6.71 16.13 -15.45
N ASP A 59 -7.40 15.43 -16.34
CA ASP A 59 -8.85 15.28 -16.29
C ASP A 59 -9.21 14.08 -15.39
N PRO A 60 -9.61 14.31 -14.13
CA PRO A 60 -9.92 13.23 -13.20
C PRO A 60 -11.09 12.36 -13.68
N VAL A 61 -12.06 12.94 -14.38
CA VAL A 61 -13.26 12.22 -14.84
C VAL A 61 -12.88 11.28 -15.97
N HIS A 62 -12.17 11.80 -16.98
CA HIS A 62 -11.72 10.96 -18.09
C HIS A 62 -10.74 9.88 -17.62
N HIS A 63 -9.81 10.23 -16.72
CA HIS A 63 -8.87 9.25 -16.15
C HIS A 63 -9.60 8.13 -15.40
N ALA A 64 -10.51 8.48 -14.48
CA ALA A 64 -11.29 7.50 -13.72
C ALA A 64 -12.12 6.61 -14.65
N GLN A 65 -12.76 7.15 -15.69
CA GLN A 65 -13.53 6.34 -16.64
C GLN A 65 -12.66 5.35 -17.43
N VAL A 66 -11.50 5.78 -17.92
CA VAL A 66 -10.58 4.89 -18.66
C VAL A 66 -10.05 3.81 -17.71
N CYS A 67 -9.64 4.19 -16.49
CA CYS A 67 -9.14 3.26 -15.49
C CYS A 67 -10.21 2.23 -15.08
N PHE A 68 -11.44 2.68 -14.82
CA PHE A 68 -12.56 1.82 -14.45
C PHE A 68 -12.86 0.79 -15.54
N ARG A 69 -12.89 1.19 -16.82
CA ARG A 69 -13.04 0.24 -17.94
C ARG A 69 -11.89 -0.76 -18.02
N GLY A 70 -10.67 -0.33 -17.72
CA GLY A 70 -9.51 -1.22 -17.62
C GLY A 70 -9.68 -2.26 -16.52
N ILE A 71 -10.11 -1.84 -15.33
CA ILE A 71 -10.38 -2.72 -14.19
C ILE A 71 -11.52 -3.71 -14.52
N LEU A 72 -12.61 -3.24 -15.11
CA LEU A 72 -13.71 -4.11 -15.57
C LEU A 72 -13.23 -5.14 -16.59
N ARG A 73 -12.37 -4.74 -17.54
CA ARG A 73 -11.77 -5.67 -18.51
C ARG A 73 -10.91 -6.72 -17.81
N ALA A 74 -10.08 -6.31 -16.87
CA ALA A 74 -9.18 -7.18 -16.13
C ALA A 74 -9.94 -8.24 -15.31
N PHE A 75 -11.07 -7.88 -14.69
CA PHE A 75 -11.93 -8.84 -13.98
C PHE A 75 -12.81 -9.68 -14.91
N SER A 76 -13.25 -9.13 -16.06
CA SER A 76 -14.09 -9.87 -17.02
C SER A 76 -13.28 -10.83 -17.91
N ASN A 77 -11.97 -10.62 -18.03
CA ASN A 77 -11.03 -11.46 -18.75
C ASN A 77 -9.86 -11.82 -17.81
N PRO A 78 -10.09 -12.66 -16.78
CA PRO A 78 -9.08 -12.91 -15.76
C PRO A 78 -7.78 -13.46 -16.33
N GLY A 79 -6.66 -12.94 -15.83
CA GLY A 79 -5.32 -13.26 -16.34
C GLY A 79 -4.87 -12.42 -17.54
N GLU A 80 -5.74 -11.61 -18.15
CA GLU A 80 -5.32 -10.61 -19.14
C GLU A 80 -4.55 -9.46 -18.47
N ILE A 81 -3.39 -9.10 -19.02
CA ILE A 81 -2.63 -7.91 -18.61
C ILE A 81 -3.22 -6.70 -19.32
N VAL A 82 -3.71 -5.73 -18.53
CA VAL A 82 -4.36 -4.52 -19.02
C VAL A 82 -3.55 -3.30 -18.57
N ALA A 83 -3.14 -2.45 -19.51
CA ALA A 83 -2.52 -1.17 -19.18
C ALA A 83 -3.58 -0.18 -18.65
N VAL A 84 -3.21 0.60 -17.63
CA VAL A 84 -4.06 1.67 -17.07
C VAL A 84 -3.49 3.05 -17.39
N PRO A 85 -4.33 4.09 -17.46
CA PRO A 85 -3.85 5.44 -17.77
C PRO A 85 -2.84 5.89 -16.69
N PRO A 86 -1.68 6.44 -17.09
CA PRO A 86 -0.65 6.85 -16.15
C PRO A 86 -1.11 8.06 -15.32
N ILE A 87 -0.55 8.20 -14.12
CA ILE A 87 -0.67 9.41 -13.30
C ILE A 87 0.71 10.06 -13.22
N SER A 88 0.79 11.35 -13.53
CA SER A 88 2.03 12.14 -13.57
C SER A 88 2.71 12.26 -12.20
N HIS A 89 1.96 12.10 -11.11
CA HIS A 89 2.46 12.19 -9.74
C HIS A 89 2.57 10.81 -9.10
N ALA A 90 3.76 10.22 -9.15
CA ALA A 90 4.03 9.02 -8.36
C ALA A 90 4.11 9.38 -6.87
N VAL A 91 3.12 8.94 -6.09
CA VAL A 91 3.18 8.95 -4.62
C VAL A 91 3.93 7.70 -4.19
N ARG A 92 5.25 7.80 -4.04
CA ARG A 92 6.06 6.65 -3.63
C ARG A 92 5.65 6.20 -2.21
N PRO A 93 5.60 4.88 -1.96
CA PRO A 93 6.11 3.80 -2.81
C PRO A 93 5.08 3.16 -3.76
N MET A 94 3.91 3.76 -3.98
CA MET A 94 2.94 3.25 -4.94
C MET A 94 3.45 3.39 -6.38
N CYS A 95 3.27 2.33 -7.18
CA CYS A 95 3.44 2.38 -8.63
C CYS A 95 2.28 3.15 -9.28
N GLN A 96 2.41 3.44 -10.57
CA GLN A 96 1.40 4.25 -11.26
C GLN A 96 0.06 3.52 -11.34
N SER A 97 0.06 2.22 -11.64
CA SER A 97 -1.15 1.41 -11.70
C SER A 97 -1.86 1.26 -10.35
N MET A 98 -1.10 1.09 -9.25
CA MET A 98 -1.64 1.13 -7.89
C MET A 98 -2.37 2.45 -7.63
N LEU A 99 -1.73 3.57 -7.95
CA LEU A 99 -2.32 4.89 -7.72
C LEU A 99 -3.54 5.14 -8.61
N SER A 100 -3.47 4.75 -9.88
CA SER A 100 -4.59 4.86 -10.82
C SER A 100 -5.80 4.05 -10.36
N ALA A 101 -5.58 2.80 -9.94
CA ALA A 101 -6.65 1.96 -9.43
C ALA A 101 -7.21 2.49 -8.11
N ALA A 102 -6.37 2.97 -7.19
CA ALA A 102 -6.81 3.55 -5.92
C ALA A 102 -7.67 4.82 -6.14
N LEU A 103 -7.24 5.75 -7.00
CA LEU A 103 -8.03 6.95 -7.31
C LEU A 103 -9.32 6.65 -8.09
N CYS A 104 -9.36 5.52 -8.79
CA CYS A 104 -10.54 5.08 -9.52
C CYS A 104 -11.58 4.39 -8.63
N LEU A 105 -11.12 3.64 -7.62
CA LEU A 105 -11.96 2.73 -6.82
C LEU A 105 -12.32 3.26 -5.44
N LEU A 106 -11.50 4.15 -4.88
CA LEU A 106 -11.69 4.66 -3.53
C LEU A 106 -12.46 5.98 -3.56
N ASP A 107 -13.37 6.12 -2.60
CA ASP A 107 -14.11 7.33 -2.30
C ASP A 107 -14.35 7.45 -0.78
N GLY A 108 -15.15 8.42 -0.36
CA GLY A 108 -15.50 8.65 1.05
C GLY A 108 -16.52 7.69 1.65
N GLU A 109 -17.10 6.78 0.86
CA GLU A 109 -18.09 5.79 1.32
C GLU A 109 -17.44 4.43 1.63
N VAL A 110 -16.20 4.22 1.20
CA VAL A 110 -15.45 2.98 1.40
C VAL A 110 -14.32 3.13 2.41
N SER A 111 -13.85 1.98 2.89
CA SER A 111 -12.75 1.85 3.83
C SER A 111 -11.58 1.08 3.23
N ALA A 112 -10.36 1.48 3.59
CA ALA A 112 -9.13 0.88 3.09
C ALA A 112 -8.18 0.47 4.22
N TRP A 113 -7.50 -0.65 4.04
CA TRP A 113 -6.31 -1.00 4.81
C TRP A 113 -5.06 -0.71 3.99
N LEU A 114 -4.04 -0.12 4.62
CA LEU A 114 -2.75 0.13 4.00
C LEU A 114 -1.72 -0.84 4.56
N ASP A 115 -1.00 -1.49 3.66
CA ASP A 115 0.18 -2.26 4.03
C ASP A 115 1.22 -1.37 4.72
N PRO A 116 1.96 -1.89 5.73
CA PRO A 116 2.99 -1.11 6.42
C PRO A 116 4.00 -0.44 5.49
N SER A 117 4.28 -1.01 4.32
CA SER A 117 5.17 -0.39 3.32
C SER A 117 4.60 0.89 2.69
N PHE A 118 3.28 1.08 2.74
CA PHE A 118 2.56 2.27 2.27
C PHE A 118 2.19 3.25 3.38
N MET A 119 2.41 2.93 4.67
CA MET A 119 2.08 3.80 5.79
C MET A 119 3.08 4.95 5.95
N THR A 120 3.10 5.85 4.97
CA THR A 120 3.81 7.13 5.03
C THR A 120 2.78 8.27 5.13
N LYS A 121 3.17 9.38 5.76
CA LYS A 121 2.29 10.56 5.86
C LYS A 121 1.85 11.05 4.49
N ASP A 122 2.74 11.04 3.51
CA ASP A 122 2.47 11.51 2.15
C ASP A 122 1.41 10.63 1.46
N VAL A 123 1.48 9.31 1.62
CA VAL A 123 0.49 8.38 1.05
C VAL A 123 -0.88 8.56 1.73
N GLU A 124 -0.91 8.59 3.06
CA GLU A 124 -2.15 8.73 3.83
C GLU A 124 -2.85 10.07 3.53
N GLU A 125 -2.09 11.17 3.56
CA GLU A 125 -2.61 12.51 3.26
C GLU A 125 -3.09 12.59 1.82
N PHE A 126 -2.33 12.05 0.86
CA PHE A 126 -2.73 12.05 -0.54
C PHE A 126 -4.03 11.28 -0.76
N LEU A 127 -4.13 10.04 -0.27
CA LEU A 127 -5.35 9.24 -0.43
C LEU A 127 -6.55 9.94 0.20
N ARG A 128 -6.40 10.44 1.43
CA ARG A 128 -7.47 11.16 2.12
C ARG A 128 -7.91 12.41 1.37
N LEU A 129 -6.98 13.23 0.89
CA LEU A 129 -7.31 14.47 0.17
C LEU A 129 -7.95 14.20 -1.20
N ARG A 130 -7.53 13.13 -1.88
CA ARG A 130 -7.96 12.85 -3.26
C ARG A 130 -9.20 11.97 -3.36
N THR A 131 -9.46 11.15 -2.36
CA THR A 131 -10.55 10.17 -2.39
C THR A 131 -11.51 10.33 -1.21
N GLY A 132 -11.06 10.88 -0.07
CA GLY A 132 -11.86 10.91 1.15
C GLY A 132 -11.90 9.58 1.91
N VAL A 133 -11.18 8.56 1.44
CA VAL A 133 -11.22 7.21 2.01
C VAL A 133 -10.89 7.16 3.50
N SER A 134 -11.60 6.32 4.23
CA SER A 134 -11.30 6.00 5.62
C SER A 134 -10.23 4.91 5.70
N VAL A 135 -9.13 5.16 6.42
CA VAL A 135 -8.06 4.17 6.59
C VAL A 135 -8.22 3.46 7.95
N SER A 136 -8.22 2.13 7.92
CA SER A 136 -8.30 1.27 9.11
C SER A 136 -7.00 0.47 9.29
N SER A 137 -6.65 0.18 10.54
CA SER A 137 -5.53 -0.69 10.90
C SER A 137 -5.87 -2.18 10.83
N HIS A 138 -7.16 -2.54 10.68
CA HIS A 138 -7.63 -3.93 10.72
C HIS A 138 -8.06 -4.42 9.32
N PRO A 139 -7.34 -5.39 8.72
CA PRO A 139 -7.66 -5.95 7.40
C PRO A 139 -9.06 -6.57 7.26
N ARG A 140 -9.69 -6.97 8.38
CA ARG A 140 -10.99 -7.64 8.40
C ARG A 140 -12.18 -6.70 8.22
N ASP A 141 -11.97 -5.40 8.42
CA ASP A 141 -13.05 -4.41 8.53
C ASP A 141 -13.10 -3.47 7.32
N VAL A 142 -12.37 -3.79 6.25
CA VAL A 142 -12.19 -2.88 5.11
C VAL A 142 -12.81 -3.40 3.81
N ASP A 143 -13.15 -2.46 2.93
CA ASP A 143 -13.62 -2.73 1.57
C ASP A 143 -12.47 -2.92 0.58
N PHE A 144 -11.35 -2.24 0.81
CA PHE A 144 -10.14 -2.35 0.00
C PHE A 144 -8.89 -2.59 0.84
N ALA A 145 -7.93 -3.29 0.27
CA ALA A 145 -6.60 -3.42 0.85
C ALA A 145 -5.54 -3.04 -0.19
N LEU A 146 -4.71 -2.05 0.12
CA LEU A 146 -3.59 -1.64 -0.73
C LEU A 146 -2.30 -2.27 -0.21
N ILE A 147 -1.78 -3.24 -0.95
CA ILE A 147 -0.63 -4.06 -0.55
C ILE A 147 0.60 -3.68 -1.36
N GLY A 148 1.60 -3.11 -0.70
CA GLY A 148 2.86 -2.69 -1.33
C GLY A 148 3.98 -3.72 -1.29
N ASN A 149 3.96 -4.61 -0.29
CA ASN A 149 4.91 -5.70 -0.15
C ASN A 149 4.19 -7.04 -0.07
N ALA A 150 3.95 -7.65 -1.24
CA ALA A 150 3.27 -8.94 -1.33
C ALA A 150 3.91 -10.04 -0.48
N SER A 151 5.24 -10.04 -0.30
CA SER A 151 5.94 -11.08 0.49
C SER A 151 5.57 -11.08 1.98
N ASN A 152 5.16 -9.93 2.52
CA ASN A 152 4.81 -9.76 3.94
C ASN A 152 3.31 -9.50 4.15
N MET A 153 2.49 -9.66 3.11
CA MET A 153 1.05 -9.39 3.20
C MET A 153 0.36 -10.42 4.12
N PRO A 154 -0.75 -10.05 4.80
CA PRO A 154 -1.60 -11.00 5.49
C PRO A 154 -2.14 -12.10 4.55
N ASP A 155 -2.42 -13.27 5.11
CA ASP A 155 -3.13 -14.35 4.40
C ASP A 155 -4.48 -13.84 3.87
N LEU A 156 -4.93 -14.33 2.70
CA LEU A 156 -6.20 -13.90 2.10
C LEU A 156 -7.40 -14.05 3.05
N GLN A 157 -7.38 -15.05 3.93
CA GLN A 157 -8.42 -15.29 4.93
C GLN A 157 -8.45 -14.27 6.07
N GLN A 158 -7.45 -13.38 6.16
CA GLN A 158 -7.45 -12.27 7.11
C GLN A 158 -8.20 -11.05 6.59
N PHE A 159 -8.60 -11.05 5.32
CA PHE A 159 -9.43 -10.00 4.74
C PHE A 159 -10.91 -10.40 4.76
N ARG A 160 -11.78 -9.40 4.70
CA ARG A 160 -13.23 -9.58 4.70
C ARG A 160 -13.68 -10.39 3.48
N ALA A 161 -14.12 -11.63 3.65
CA ALA A 161 -14.60 -12.46 2.52
C ALA A 161 -16.06 -12.16 2.11
N GLY A 162 -16.78 -11.31 2.85
CA GLY A 162 -18.23 -11.21 2.75
C GLY A 162 -18.94 -12.45 3.31
N THR A 163 -20.23 -12.59 3.02
CA THR A 163 -21.01 -13.78 3.43
C THR A 163 -21.77 -14.38 2.25
N LEU A 164 -22.42 -15.53 2.44
CA LEU A 164 -23.28 -16.11 1.40
C LEU A 164 -24.46 -15.20 1.03
N LEU A 165 -24.98 -14.43 1.99
CA LEU A 165 -26.09 -13.49 1.78
C LEU A 165 -25.63 -12.13 1.27
N GLU A 166 -24.41 -11.73 1.64
CA GLU A 166 -23.81 -10.44 1.28
C GLU A 166 -22.41 -10.66 0.65
N PRO A 167 -22.29 -11.36 -0.49
CA PRO A 167 -20.99 -11.64 -1.10
C PRO A 167 -20.34 -10.37 -1.66
N ASN A 168 -21.14 -9.36 -2.01
CA ASN A 168 -20.69 -8.05 -2.47
C ASN A 168 -20.00 -7.23 -1.35
N ARG A 169 -20.11 -7.64 -0.09
CA ARG A 169 -19.40 -7.02 1.04
C ARG A 169 -18.07 -7.72 1.33
N SER A 170 -17.43 -8.30 0.34
CA SER A 170 -16.04 -8.75 0.48
C SER A 170 -15.07 -7.60 0.28
N ALA A 171 -13.82 -7.78 0.68
CA ALA A 171 -12.73 -6.90 0.34
C ALA A 171 -12.24 -7.16 -1.10
N THR A 172 -11.75 -6.11 -1.75
CA THR A 172 -10.93 -6.19 -2.96
C THR A 172 -9.48 -5.83 -2.64
N LEU A 173 -8.55 -6.70 -2.97
CA LEU A 173 -7.14 -6.53 -2.64
C LEU A 173 -6.39 -6.02 -3.87
N LEU A 174 -5.74 -4.87 -3.77
CA LEU A 174 -4.81 -4.36 -4.77
C LEU A 174 -3.40 -4.75 -4.34
N ILE A 175 -2.74 -5.62 -5.10
CA ILE A 175 -1.43 -6.18 -4.73
C ILE A 175 -0.38 -5.71 -5.72
N GLN A 176 0.51 -4.82 -5.25
CA GLN A 176 1.65 -4.36 -6.02
C GLN A 176 2.73 -5.43 -6.08
N LEU A 177 3.14 -5.77 -7.30
CA LEU A 177 4.18 -6.74 -7.61
C LEU A 177 5.34 -6.10 -8.37
N PRO A 178 6.55 -6.70 -8.32
CA PRO A 178 7.65 -6.29 -9.17
C PRO A 178 7.33 -6.45 -10.67
N SER A 179 6.61 -7.51 -11.03
CA SER A 179 6.14 -7.76 -12.40
C SER A 179 4.96 -8.73 -12.42
N LEU A 180 4.05 -8.54 -13.37
CA LEU A 180 2.95 -9.46 -13.66
C LEU A 180 3.36 -10.65 -14.54
N VAL A 181 4.63 -10.72 -14.95
CA VAL A 181 5.22 -11.81 -15.74
C VAL A 181 6.55 -12.30 -15.13
N GLY A 182 7.02 -13.47 -15.58
CA GLY A 182 8.34 -13.99 -15.23
C GLY A 182 8.44 -14.72 -13.89
N GLY A 183 7.32 -14.85 -13.17
CA GLY A 183 7.19 -15.73 -12.00
C GLY A 183 6.93 -17.19 -12.38
N VAL A 184 6.52 -17.99 -11.39
CA VAL A 184 6.14 -19.39 -11.62
C VAL A 184 4.80 -19.44 -12.37
N PRO A 185 4.72 -20.12 -13.53
CA PRO A 185 3.46 -20.22 -14.28
C PRO A 185 2.37 -20.98 -13.53
N ILE A 186 1.15 -20.44 -13.59
CA ILE A 186 -0.06 -21.04 -13.04
C ILE A 186 -1.14 -21.02 -14.11
N LEU A 187 -1.82 -22.16 -14.29
CA LEU A 187 -2.97 -22.27 -15.17
C LEU A 187 -4.24 -21.88 -14.42
N LEU A 188 -5.04 -21.00 -15.00
CA LEU A 188 -6.32 -20.56 -14.47
C LEU A 188 -7.47 -21.00 -15.38
N CYS A 189 -8.63 -21.27 -14.78
CA CYS A 189 -9.89 -21.53 -15.46
C CYS A 189 -11.07 -20.91 -14.68
N GLY A 190 -12.22 -20.77 -15.33
CA GLY A 190 -13.42 -20.18 -14.73
C GLY A 190 -14.10 -19.16 -15.64
N PRO A 191 -15.12 -18.43 -15.14
CA PRO A 191 -15.82 -17.41 -15.90
C PRO A 191 -14.86 -16.37 -16.50
N GLY A 192 -15.08 -15.98 -17.75
CA GLY A 192 -14.20 -15.08 -18.49
C GLY A 192 -13.00 -15.77 -19.16
N ILE A 193 -12.72 -17.04 -18.86
CA ILE A 193 -11.66 -17.84 -19.49
C ILE A 193 -12.29 -18.92 -20.37
N LYS A 194 -11.99 -18.93 -21.67
CA LYS A 194 -12.60 -19.89 -22.63
C LYS A 194 -12.24 -21.35 -22.35
N THR A 195 -10.98 -21.62 -22.00
CA THR A 195 -10.47 -22.97 -21.69
C THR A 195 -9.56 -22.91 -20.47
N THR A 196 -8.31 -22.50 -20.67
CA THR A 196 -7.34 -22.20 -19.64
C THR A 196 -6.48 -21.03 -20.09
N ILE A 197 -5.93 -20.28 -19.15
CA ILE A 197 -4.92 -19.24 -19.40
C ILE A 197 -3.76 -19.43 -18.44
N SER A 198 -2.53 -19.21 -18.93
CA SER A 198 -1.33 -19.24 -18.10
C SER A 198 -0.99 -17.82 -17.65
N VAL A 199 -0.81 -17.61 -16.35
CA VAL A 199 -0.29 -16.37 -15.77
C VAL A 199 1.01 -16.66 -15.04
N SER A 200 1.89 -15.67 -14.90
CA SER A 200 3.17 -15.84 -14.19
C SER A 200 3.58 -14.60 -13.38
N PRO A 201 2.73 -14.10 -12.47
CA PRO A 201 3.08 -12.96 -11.64
C PRO A 201 4.31 -13.28 -10.76
N ALA A 202 5.27 -12.35 -10.74
CA ALA A 202 6.48 -12.45 -9.93
C ALA A 202 6.27 -11.78 -8.56
N GLY A 203 6.83 -12.37 -7.50
CA GLY A 203 6.85 -11.77 -6.16
C GLY A 203 5.66 -12.08 -5.26
N LEU A 204 4.68 -12.87 -5.73
CA LEU A 204 3.65 -13.42 -4.85
C LEU A 204 4.27 -14.43 -3.85
N PRO A 205 3.77 -14.48 -2.61
CA PRO A 205 4.16 -15.50 -1.65
C PRO A 205 3.89 -16.91 -2.18
N SER A 206 4.74 -17.88 -1.80
CA SER A 206 4.58 -19.28 -2.22
C SER A 206 3.24 -19.90 -1.80
N TRP A 207 2.62 -19.38 -0.72
CA TRP A 207 1.32 -19.82 -0.23
C TRP A 207 0.13 -19.18 -0.95
N PHE A 208 0.34 -18.14 -1.77
CA PHE A 208 -0.75 -17.37 -2.36
C PHE A 208 -1.73 -18.26 -3.13
N TRP A 209 -1.22 -19.09 -4.04
CA TRP A 209 -2.06 -19.92 -4.90
C TRP A 209 -2.79 -21.02 -4.14
N SER A 210 -2.22 -21.56 -3.05
CA SER A 210 -2.94 -22.50 -2.19
C SER A 210 -4.08 -21.81 -1.43
N THR A 211 -3.87 -20.57 -0.97
CA THR A 211 -4.95 -19.80 -0.33
C THR A 211 -6.00 -19.32 -1.33
N TRP A 212 -5.60 -19.08 -2.58
CA TRP A 212 -6.51 -18.75 -3.68
C TRP A 212 -7.47 -19.92 -3.99
N GLU A 213 -6.98 -21.15 -3.98
CA GLU A 213 -7.83 -22.34 -4.11
C GLU A 213 -8.87 -22.42 -2.99
N VAL A 214 -8.48 -22.15 -1.73
CA VAL A 214 -9.42 -22.08 -0.59
C VAL A 214 -10.44 -20.96 -0.79
N ASN A 215 -10.01 -19.76 -1.19
CA ASN A 215 -10.89 -18.63 -1.48
C ASN A 215 -11.98 -19.00 -2.51
N ALA A 216 -11.61 -19.72 -3.57
CA ALA A 216 -12.55 -20.15 -4.60
C ALA A 216 -13.56 -21.22 -4.11
N THR A 217 -13.26 -21.98 -3.05
CA THR A 217 -14.23 -22.91 -2.44
C THR A 217 -15.33 -22.20 -1.67
N CYS A 218 -15.11 -20.95 -1.27
CA CYS A 218 -16.08 -20.14 -0.51
C CYS A 218 -17.12 -19.45 -1.39
N PHE A 219 -17.03 -19.59 -2.72
CA PHE A 219 -17.93 -18.92 -3.66
C PHE A 219 -19.42 -19.14 -3.30
N PRO A 220 -20.27 -18.09 -3.25
CA PRO A 220 -20.03 -16.72 -3.74
C PRO A 220 -19.25 -15.78 -2.80
N ALA A 221 -18.95 -16.18 -1.57
CA ALA A 221 -18.04 -15.43 -0.70
C ALA A 221 -16.58 -15.61 -1.16
N GLY A 222 -15.69 -14.76 -0.64
CA GLY A 222 -14.28 -14.71 -0.99
C GLY A 222 -13.84 -13.31 -1.38
N VAL A 223 -12.53 -13.07 -1.40
CA VAL A 223 -11.96 -11.81 -1.84
C VAL A 223 -11.71 -11.81 -3.34
N ASP A 224 -11.82 -10.63 -3.96
CA ASP A 224 -11.31 -10.40 -5.31
C ASP A 224 -9.92 -9.77 -5.24
N VAL A 225 -9.06 -10.07 -6.20
CA VAL A 225 -7.68 -9.58 -6.25
C VAL A 225 -7.43 -8.84 -7.56
N LEU A 226 -6.87 -7.65 -7.47
CA LEU A 226 -6.30 -6.91 -8.58
C LEU A 226 -4.79 -6.87 -8.39
N LEU A 227 -4.06 -7.66 -9.17
CA LEU A 227 -2.61 -7.60 -9.21
C LEU A 227 -2.20 -6.39 -10.03
N VAL A 228 -1.20 -5.64 -9.57
CA VAL A 228 -0.72 -4.45 -10.26
C VAL A 228 0.82 -4.46 -10.34
N ASP A 229 1.38 -4.06 -11.48
CA ASP A 229 2.79 -3.68 -11.62
C ASP A 229 2.87 -2.32 -12.30
N GLY A 230 4.01 -1.63 -12.21
CA GLY A 230 4.34 -0.42 -12.98
C GLY A 230 3.13 0.39 -13.50
N GLU A 231 2.65 0.00 -14.69
CA GLU A 231 1.55 0.61 -15.45
C GLU A 231 0.41 -0.36 -15.80
N ASN A 232 0.47 -1.63 -15.36
CA ASN A 232 -0.51 -2.65 -15.73
C ASN A 232 -1.22 -3.27 -14.54
N ILE A 233 -2.36 -3.90 -14.84
CA ILE A 233 -3.19 -4.63 -13.90
C ILE A 233 -3.60 -6.00 -14.46
N VAL A 234 -3.84 -6.97 -13.57
CA VAL A 234 -4.46 -8.27 -13.87
C VAL A 234 -5.53 -8.54 -12.83
N GLY A 235 -6.75 -8.85 -13.29
CA GLY A 235 -7.86 -9.20 -12.41
C GLY A 235 -7.90 -10.69 -12.11
N LEU A 236 -8.16 -11.01 -10.84
CA LEU A 236 -8.45 -12.33 -10.33
C LEU A 236 -9.77 -12.25 -9.52
N PRO A 237 -10.93 -12.40 -10.16
CA PRO A 237 -12.19 -12.55 -9.45
C PRO A 237 -12.23 -13.87 -8.67
N ARG A 238 -12.85 -13.89 -7.50
CA ARG A 238 -12.94 -15.06 -6.60
C ARG A 238 -13.52 -16.34 -7.22
N SER A 239 -14.22 -16.22 -8.35
CA SER A 239 -14.80 -17.36 -9.08
C SER A 239 -13.78 -18.11 -9.97
N VAL A 240 -12.62 -17.50 -10.20
CA VAL A 240 -11.50 -18.06 -10.97
C VAL A 240 -10.73 -19.04 -10.11
N ARG A 241 -10.41 -20.20 -10.70
CA ARG A 241 -9.76 -21.31 -10.04
C ARG A 241 -8.45 -21.65 -10.73
N ARG A 242 -7.54 -22.29 -9.99
CA ARG A 242 -6.39 -22.95 -10.61
C ARG A 242 -6.91 -24.17 -11.39
N SER A 243 -6.49 -24.30 -12.64
CA SER A 243 -6.69 -25.53 -13.38
C SER A 243 -5.71 -26.57 -12.87
N SER A 244 -6.19 -27.79 -12.60
CA SER A 244 -5.29 -28.94 -12.53
C SER A 244 -4.67 -29.17 -13.92
N PRO A 245 -3.41 -29.61 -14.00
CA PRO A 245 -2.89 -30.20 -15.23
C PRO A 245 -3.81 -31.36 -15.63
N CYS A 246 -4.14 -31.48 -16.91
CA CYS A 246 -4.82 -32.67 -17.40
C CYS A 246 -3.89 -33.86 -17.11
N SER A 247 -4.29 -34.71 -16.17
CA SER A 247 -3.60 -35.96 -15.82
C SER A 247 -3.79 -37.02 -16.88
#